data_AF-A0AAX2AII5-F1
#
_entry.id   AF-A0AAX2AII5-F1
#
_cell.length_a   1.000
_cell.length_b   1.000
_cell.length_c   1.000
_cell.angle_alpha   90.00
_cell.angle_beta   90.00
_cell.angle_gamma   90.00
#
_symmetry.space_group_name_H-M   'P 1'
#
loop_
_entity.id
_entity.type
_entity.pdbx_description
1 polymer ?
#
loop_
_entity_poly.entity_id
_entity_poly.type
_entity_poly.pdbx_seq_one_letter_code
_entity_poly.pdbx_strand_id
1 'polypeptide(L)'
;MKYILFIILLIQTIFANNDFVKEELPVFQQDPHILLRTQPQDNQFNNSLNYLNEKEVEVIPTSKNLYLSYIEFPKNIYKNQRFEIVLKALITTDEFDTIQTRFVDSKNMNVLNPEQPWMAVDKNSFENRFFFKAYEEDFILPTFQVLLYKNEQLVDLAYLKPKEIRFSKLAKGDNSFSNIIAKDLIINTYKTKQYNNKELLTILDIDATYSNLEDFYLKEFSKDQGISSIEDEYPKQHILYYVVAPIHKKELSFTYFNTTLNRFNTVSIPLKLEDELVSTQTDLNPNNSNFELYKKIALLVVLLLFLILFIWKRRYIYLIVVLILTIVSIIYLMPNKNLIVKKGSLVYILPTNKSTIFYEFKNNRKVEVLTQKNEYIKIMFTDSNLNKIIGWVKEDSFGKN
;
A
#
# COMPACT_ATOMS: atom_id res chain seq x y z
N MET A 1 52.53 -28.30 3.03
CA MET A 1 51.98 -27.97 4.36
C MET A 1 51.19 -26.66 4.40
N LYS A 2 51.76 -25.50 4.01
CA LYS A 2 51.04 -24.19 4.09
C LYS A 2 49.65 -24.17 3.42
N TYR A 3 49.52 -24.75 2.22
CA TYR A 3 48.23 -24.79 1.50
C TYR A 3 47.18 -25.71 2.14
N ILE A 4 47.61 -26.79 2.79
CA ILE A 4 46.70 -27.71 3.51
C ILE A 4 46.17 -27.03 4.77
N LEU A 5 47.05 -26.31 5.49
CA LEU A 5 46.67 -25.57 6.70
C LEU A 5 45.65 -24.46 6.38
N PHE A 6 45.81 -23.78 5.25
CA PHE A 6 44.89 -22.73 4.81
C PHE A 6 43.51 -23.27 4.44
N ILE A 7 43.45 -24.45 3.80
CA ILE A 7 42.18 -25.11 3.47
C ILE A 7 41.46 -25.59 4.74
N ILE A 8 42.20 -26.13 5.73
CA ILE A 8 41.64 -26.54 7.01
C ILE A 8 41.09 -25.33 7.78
N LEU A 9 41.79 -24.19 7.74
CA LEU A 9 41.34 -22.94 8.37
C LEU A 9 40.05 -22.41 7.71
N LEU A 10 39.97 -22.47 6.38
CA LEU A 10 38.79 -22.05 5.61
C LEU A 10 37.56 -22.94 5.92
N ILE A 11 37.77 -24.25 6.03
CA ILE A 11 36.73 -25.21 6.45
C ILE A 11 36.27 -24.90 7.88
N GLN A 12 37.19 -24.64 8.83
CA GLN A 12 36.80 -24.24 10.19
C GLN A 12 35.96 -22.96 10.22
N THR A 13 36.25 -21.97 9.37
CA THR A 13 35.43 -20.74 9.31
C THR A 13 34.05 -20.94 8.70
N ILE A 14 33.88 -21.94 7.82
CA ILE A 14 32.59 -22.25 7.18
C ILE A 14 31.71 -23.13 8.09
N PHE A 15 32.33 -23.96 8.94
CA PHE A 15 31.64 -24.88 9.85
C PHE A 15 31.62 -24.45 11.33
N ALA A 16 32.21 -23.29 11.66
CA ALA A 16 32.03 -22.71 12.98
C ALA A 16 30.56 -22.33 13.18
N ASN A 17 29.94 -22.82 14.26
CA ASN A 17 28.66 -22.32 14.76
C ASN A 17 28.87 -20.89 15.27
N ASN A 18 28.87 -19.93 14.35
CA ASN A 18 28.66 -18.55 14.71
C ASN A 18 27.16 -18.38 14.90
N ASP A 19 26.73 -18.47 16.15
CA ASP A 19 25.45 -17.90 16.60
C ASP A 19 25.56 -16.38 16.40
N PHE A 20 25.30 -15.94 15.17
CA PHE A 20 24.93 -14.55 14.92
C PHE A 20 23.56 -14.36 15.55
N VAL A 21 23.56 -14.03 16.83
CA VAL A 21 22.44 -13.30 17.43
C VAL A 21 22.37 -12.00 16.64
N LYS A 22 21.48 -11.96 15.64
CA LYS A 22 20.94 -10.69 15.18
C LYS A 22 20.28 -10.09 16.42
N GLU A 23 20.88 -9.05 16.97
CA GLU A 23 20.08 -8.06 17.67
C GLU A 23 19.11 -7.49 16.62
N GLU A 24 17.92 -8.08 16.56
CA GLU A 24 16.83 -7.52 15.78
C GLU A 24 16.39 -6.25 16.50
N LEU A 25 16.84 -5.12 15.96
CA LEU A 25 16.22 -3.83 16.27
C LEU A 25 14.77 -3.89 15.79
N PRO A 26 13.79 -3.52 16.63
CA PRO A 26 12.39 -3.49 16.23
C PRO A 26 12.21 -2.53 15.06
N VAL A 27 11.44 -2.96 14.06
CA VAL A 27 11.15 -2.25 12.79
C VAL A 27 10.54 -0.85 12.99
N PHE A 28 10.16 -0.48 14.22
CA PHE A 28 9.48 0.76 14.56
C PHE A 28 10.31 1.77 15.37
N GLN A 29 11.62 1.57 15.50
CA GLN A 29 12.49 2.56 16.13
C GLN A 29 13.40 3.23 15.09
N GLN A 30 12.77 3.82 14.06
CA GLN A 30 13.36 4.96 13.38
C GLN A 30 12.91 6.22 14.11
N ASP A 31 13.91 6.97 14.56
CA ASP A 31 13.79 8.25 15.24
C ASP A 31 12.82 9.19 14.49
N PRO A 32 11.72 9.66 15.11
CA PRO A 32 10.73 10.52 14.44
C PRO A 32 11.28 11.93 14.10
N HIS A 33 12.55 12.22 14.40
CA HIS A 33 13.17 13.52 14.16
C HIS A 33 14.13 13.59 12.97
N ILE A 34 14.20 12.57 12.10
CA ILE A 34 14.73 12.78 10.74
C ILE A 34 13.59 13.33 9.87
N LEU A 35 13.34 14.63 10.07
CA LEU A 35 12.60 15.47 9.14
C LEU A 35 13.21 15.29 7.75
N LEU A 36 12.51 14.56 6.88
CA LEU A 36 12.65 14.67 5.43
C LEU A 36 12.20 16.08 5.05
N ARG A 37 13.13 17.03 5.20
CA ARG A 37 13.09 18.34 4.59
C ARG A 37 13.46 18.17 3.12
N THR A 38 12.52 17.67 2.34
CA THR A 38 12.47 17.84 0.89
C THR A 38 11.11 18.40 0.51
N GLN A 39 10.81 19.57 1.07
CA GLN A 39 10.10 20.58 0.30
C GLN A 39 11.19 21.38 -0.44
N PRO A 40 11.16 21.49 -1.78
CA PRO A 40 11.63 22.73 -2.37
C PRO A 40 10.74 23.83 -1.80
N GLN A 41 11.34 24.72 -1.01
CA GLN A 41 10.77 26.03 -0.75
C GLN A 41 10.77 26.81 -2.07
N ASP A 42 9.78 26.57 -2.92
CA ASP A 42 9.42 27.53 -3.95
C ASP A 42 8.47 28.54 -3.33
N ASN A 43 9.07 29.47 -2.60
CA ASN A 43 8.53 30.82 -2.44
C ASN A 43 8.57 31.55 -3.79
N GLN A 44 7.82 31.05 -4.76
CA GLN A 44 7.55 31.69 -6.05
C GLN A 44 6.08 31.56 -6.44
N PHE A 45 5.17 31.76 -5.50
CA PHE A 45 3.78 32.11 -5.80
C PHE A 45 3.45 33.43 -5.10
N ASN A 46 4.12 34.49 -5.54
CA ASN A 46 3.78 35.90 -5.31
C ASN A 46 4.80 36.75 -6.11
N ASN A 47 4.66 36.81 -7.44
CA ASN A 47 5.11 37.90 -8.33
C ASN A 47 5.00 37.56 -9.83
N SER A 48 3.89 36.95 -10.26
CA SER A 48 3.56 36.85 -11.69
C SER A 48 2.14 37.35 -11.96
N LEU A 49 1.81 38.52 -11.40
CA LEU A 49 0.56 39.24 -11.71
C LEU A 49 0.86 40.60 -12.35
N ASN A 50 1.79 40.64 -13.31
CA ASN A 50 2.14 41.84 -14.07
C ASN A 50 2.31 41.60 -15.59
N TYR A 51 1.88 40.46 -16.13
CA TYR A 51 1.91 40.19 -17.58
C TYR A 51 0.56 40.35 -18.28
N LEU A 52 -0.35 41.17 -17.72
CA LEU A 52 -1.60 41.55 -18.37
C LEU A 52 -1.77 43.08 -18.45
N ASN A 53 -0.68 43.78 -18.78
CA ASN A 53 -0.78 45.15 -19.29
C ASN A 53 -0.50 45.16 -20.79
N GLU A 54 -1.59 45.00 -21.54
CA GLU A 54 -1.93 45.74 -22.76
C GLU A 54 -0.75 46.24 -23.62
N LYS A 55 -0.46 45.51 -24.71
CA LYS A 55 -0.23 46.04 -26.06
C LYS A 55 0.04 44.90 -27.05
N GLU A 56 -1.02 44.49 -27.74
CA GLU A 56 -1.11 44.11 -29.16
C GLU A 56 -2.45 43.39 -29.35
N VAL A 57 -3.52 44.17 -29.53
CA VAL A 57 -4.78 43.65 -30.06
C VAL A 57 -4.68 43.72 -31.57
N GLU A 58 -4.06 42.71 -32.18
CA GLU A 58 -4.25 42.45 -33.60
C GLU A 58 -5.58 41.68 -33.77
N VAL A 59 -6.52 42.38 -34.41
CA VAL A 59 -7.73 41.90 -35.08
C VAL A 59 -8.61 40.94 -34.26
N ILE A 60 -9.64 41.49 -33.60
CA ILE A 60 -10.78 40.70 -33.12
C ILE A 60 -11.48 40.12 -34.37
N PRO A 61 -11.51 38.79 -34.58
CA PRO A 61 -12.17 38.20 -35.72
C PRO A 61 -13.66 38.51 -35.69
N THR A 62 -14.15 39.15 -36.76
CA THR A 62 -15.50 39.72 -36.88
C THR A 62 -16.56 38.68 -37.25
N SER A 63 -16.17 37.44 -37.57
CA SER A 63 -17.09 36.34 -37.87
C SER A 63 -17.26 35.44 -36.64
N LYS A 64 -18.47 35.37 -36.08
CA LYS A 64 -18.81 34.42 -35.00
C LYS A 64 -18.79 32.99 -35.55
N ASN A 65 -17.63 32.34 -35.49
CA ASN A 65 -17.49 30.93 -35.85
C ASN A 65 -17.54 30.01 -34.64
N LEU A 66 -17.40 30.57 -33.43
CA LEU A 66 -17.48 29.86 -32.17
C LEU A 66 -18.73 30.27 -31.36
N TYR A 67 -19.58 29.31 -31.03
CA TYR A 67 -20.75 29.50 -30.18
C TYR A 67 -20.67 28.60 -28.95
N LEU A 68 -20.85 29.17 -27.75
CA LEU A 68 -20.76 28.46 -26.49
C LEU A 68 -22.13 28.32 -25.82
N SER A 69 -22.39 27.17 -25.20
CA SER A 69 -23.57 26.97 -24.38
C SER A 69 -23.30 26.00 -23.21
N TYR A 70 -24.18 26.04 -22.21
CA TYR A 70 -24.17 25.08 -21.11
C TYR A 70 -25.04 23.89 -21.45
N ILE A 71 -24.52 22.67 -21.29
CA ILE A 71 -25.30 21.42 -21.36
C ILE A 71 -25.81 21.06 -19.98
N GLU A 72 -24.89 20.95 -19.01
CA GLU A 72 -25.19 20.63 -17.62
C GLU A 72 -24.62 21.69 -16.69
N PHE A 73 -25.41 22.06 -15.68
CA PHE A 73 -25.09 23.12 -14.75
C PHE A 73 -25.85 22.94 -13.42
N PRO A 74 -25.19 23.01 -12.26
CA PRO A 74 -25.85 22.80 -10.98
C PRO A 74 -26.67 24.03 -10.58
N LYS A 75 -27.88 23.82 -10.06
CA LYS A 75 -28.71 24.92 -9.54
C LYS A 75 -28.37 25.29 -8.10
N ASN A 76 -27.97 24.29 -7.30
CA ASN A 76 -27.63 24.44 -5.89
C ASN A 76 -26.36 23.66 -5.61
N ILE A 77 -25.49 24.22 -4.77
CA ILE A 77 -24.30 23.55 -4.25
C ILE A 77 -24.17 23.80 -2.75
N TYR A 78 -23.48 22.88 -2.08
CA TYR A 78 -23.10 23.03 -0.68
C TYR A 78 -21.65 23.53 -0.54
N LYS A 79 -21.35 24.17 0.59
CA LYS A 79 -19.96 24.49 0.97
C LYS A 79 -19.05 23.26 0.87
N ASN A 80 -17.90 23.40 0.20
CA ASN A 80 -16.91 22.36 -0.06
C ASN A 80 -17.36 21.21 -0.98
N GLN A 81 -18.57 21.27 -1.54
CA GLN A 81 -19.01 20.28 -2.52
C GLN A 81 -18.21 20.42 -3.81
N ARG A 82 -17.73 19.29 -4.34
CA ARG A 82 -17.28 19.21 -5.73
C ARG A 82 -18.48 19.10 -6.67
N PHE A 83 -18.49 19.88 -7.73
CA PHE A 83 -19.56 19.89 -8.72
C PHE A 83 -19.01 20.02 -10.13
N GLU A 84 -19.89 19.79 -11.10
CA GLU A 84 -19.53 19.67 -12.49
C GLU A 84 -20.32 20.66 -13.35
N ILE A 85 -19.66 21.20 -14.38
CA ILE A 85 -20.29 21.96 -15.46
C ILE A 85 -19.85 21.37 -16.81
N VAL A 86 -20.84 21.10 -17.66
CA VAL A 86 -20.60 20.63 -19.04
C VAL A 86 -20.87 21.75 -20.02
N LEU A 87 -19.88 22.06 -20.84
CA LEU A 87 -19.96 23.07 -21.89
C LEU A 87 -20.02 22.44 -23.26
N LYS A 88 -20.71 23.12 -24.17
CA LYS A 88 -20.73 22.84 -25.61
C LYS A 88 -20.11 23.99 -26.38
N ALA A 89 -19.27 23.66 -27.34
CA ALA A 89 -18.77 24.57 -28.36
C ALA A 89 -19.27 24.09 -29.73
N LEU A 90 -20.00 24.95 -30.43
CA LEU A 90 -20.35 24.76 -31.83
C LEU A 90 -19.41 25.60 -32.68
N ILE A 91 -18.64 24.94 -33.55
CA ILE A 91 -17.62 25.56 -34.39
C ILE A 91 -18.04 25.45 -35.85
N THR A 92 -18.14 26.58 -36.56
CA THR A 92 -18.61 26.63 -37.97
C THR A 92 -17.50 26.81 -38.99
N THR A 93 -16.24 26.78 -38.56
CA THR A 93 -15.05 26.88 -39.41
C THR A 93 -14.21 25.61 -39.30
N ASP A 94 -13.56 25.21 -40.39
CA ASP A 94 -12.58 24.11 -40.39
C ASP A 94 -11.15 24.65 -40.13
N GLU A 95 -10.99 25.96 -39.98
CA GLU A 95 -9.70 26.64 -39.76
C GLU A 95 -9.25 26.62 -38.29
N PHE A 96 -9.22 25.46 -37.66
CA PHE A 96 -8.63 25.32 -36.32
C PHE A 96 -7.94 23.95 -36.16
N ASP A 97 -7.07 23.84 -35.16
CA ASP A 97 -6.46 22.58 -34.70
C ASP A 97 -6.53 22.41 -33.18
N THR A 98 -6.71 23.51 -32.44
CA THR A 98 -6.67 23.52 -30.97
C THR A 98 -7.81 24.35 -30.40
N ILE A 99 -8.46 23.83 -29.35
CA ILE A 99 -9.47 24.53 -28.55
C ILE A 99 -8.92 24.67 -27.13
N GLN A 100 -8.80 25.90 -26.64
CA GLN A 100 -8.34 26.18 -25.28
C GLN A 100 -9.44 26.86 -24.46
N THR A 101 -9.47 26.58 -23.16
CA THR A 101 -10.35 27.25 -22.20
C THR A 101 -9.52 28.04 -21.20
N ARG A 102 -9.92 29.28 -20.94
CA ARG A 102 -9.41 30.13 -19.85
C ARG A 102 -10.55 30.48 -18.91
N PHE A 103 -10.24 30.56 -17.63
CA PHE A 103 -11.20 30.90 -16.57
C PHE A 103 -10.88 32.30 -16.07
N VAL A 104 -11.82 33.22 -16.24
CA VAL A 104 -11.63 34.64 -15.93
C VAL A 104 -12.49 35.03 -14.73
N ASP A 105 -11.94 35.82 -13.81
CA ASP A 105 -12.63 36.38 -12.63
C ASP A 105 -13.20 35.37 -11.62
N SER A 106 -12.56 34.19 -11.45
CA SER A 106 -12.96 33.25 -10.39
C SER A 106 -12.59 33.75 -8.99
N LYS A 107 -13.47 33.54 -8.01
CA LYS A 107 -13.22 33.87 -6.59
C LYS A 107 -13.76 32.78 -5.66
N ASN A 108 -13.04 32.49 -4.57
CA ASN A 108 -13.44 31.53 -3.51
C ASN A 108 -13.89 30.15 -4.05
N MET A 109 -13.27 29.73 -5.15
CA MET A 109 -13.55 28.49 -5.85
C MET A 109 -12.30 28.07 -6.63
N ASN A 110 -12.09 26.76 -6.75
CA ASN A 110 -11.04 26.19 -7.58
C ASN A 110 -11.62 25.43 -8.77
N VAL A 111 -10.94 25.50 -9.91
CA VAL A 111 -11.14 24.60 -11.05
C VAL A 111 -10.20 23.41 -10.87
N LEU A 112 -10.74 22.20 -10.86
CA LEU A 112 -9.97 21.00 -10.50
C LEU A 112 -9.28 20.37 -11.72
N ASN A 113 -9.79 20.62 -12.93
CA ASN A 113 -9.23 20.13 -14.18
C ASN A 113 -9.13 21.23 -15.27
N PRO A 114 -8.38 22.32 -15.03
CA PRO A 114 -8.34 23.47 -15.92
C PRO A 114 -7.80 23.15 -17.33
N GLU A 115 -7.00 22.10 -17.46
CA GLU A 115 -6.33 21.69 -18.72
C GLU A 115 -7.11 20.59 -19.48
N GLN A 116 -8.37 20.33 -19.10
CA GLN A 116 -9.17 19.28 -19.72
C GLN A 116 -9.34 19.52 -21.23
N PRO A 117 -9.03 18.55 -22.10
CA PRO A 117 -9.21 18.69 -23.54
C PRO A 117 -10.69 18.64 -23.94
N TRP A 118 -11.03 19.38 -25.00
CA TRP A 118 -12.35 19.30 -25.62
C TRP A 118 -12.50 18.01 -26.44
N MET A 119 -13.64 17.35 -26.31
CA MET A 119 -13.96 16.12 -27.03
C MET A 119 -14.93 16.41 -28.17
N ALA A 120 -14.63 15.93 -29.37
CA ALA A 120 -15.56 16.00 -30.50
C ALA A 120 -16.73 15.04 -30.29
N VAL A 121 -17.96 15.56 -30.38
CA VAL A 121 -19.19 14.77 -30.35
C VAL A 121 -19.72 14.57 -31.76
N ASP A 122 -19.68 15.63 -32.57
CA ASP A 122 -20.00 15.62 -34.01
C ASP A 122 -18.96 16.45 -34.78
N LYS A 123 -19.09 16.54 -36.12
CA LYS A 123 -18.18 17.30 -36.99
C LYS A 123 -17.92 18.73 -36.48
N ASN A 124 -18.96 19.41 -36.02
CA ASN A 124 -18.93 20.83 -35.65
C ASN A 124 -19.23 21.04 -34.16
N SER A 125 -19.27 19.97 -33.37
CA SER A 125 -19.77 20.00 -31.99
C SER A 125 -18.75 19.38 -31.04
N PHE A 126 -18.33 20.16 -30.05
CA PHE A 126 -17.34 19.77 -29.07
C PHE A 126 -17.91 19.96 -27.67
N GLU A 127 -17.54 19.07 -26.76
CA GLU A 127 -17.96 19.13 -25.36
C GLU A 127 -16.76 19.06 -24.42
N ASN A 128 -16.87 19.73 -23.29
CA ASN A 128 -15.87 19.69 -22.24
C ASN A 128 -16.55 19.72 -20.86
N ARG A 129 -15.96 18.99 -19.92
CA ARG A 129 -16.50 18.75 -18.58
C ARG A 129 -15.51 19.28 -17.57
N PHE A 130 -15.90 20.35 -16.88
CA PHE A 130 -15.07 21.00 -15.88
C PHE A 130 -15.61 20.74 -14.48
N PHE A 131 -14.69 20.48 -13.57
CA PHE A 131 -14.96 20.19 -12.16
C PHE A 131 -14.53 21.35 -11.30
N PHE A 132 -15.33 21.66 -10.30
CA PHE A 132 -15.16 22.82 -9.44
C PHE A 132 -15.39 22.46 -7.99
N LYS A 133 -14.80 23.25 -7.09
CA LYS A 133 -15.09 23.20 -5.65
C LYS A 133 -15.19 24.61 -5.10
N ALA A 134 -16.33 24.95 -4.49
CA ALA A 134 -16.59 26.27 -3.90
C ALA A 134 -16.46 26.24 -2.37
N TYR A 135 -15.84 27.25 -1.80
CA TYR A 135 -15.47 27.29 -0.38
C TYR A 135 -16.35 28.22 0.45
N GLU A 136 -16.77 29.34 -0.13
CA GLU A 136 -17.51 30.39 0.58
C GLU A 136 -18.72 30.87 -0.23
N GLU A 137 -19.60 31.59 0.46
CA GLU A 137 -20.89 32.03 -0.08
C GLU A 137 -20.76 33.13 -1.12
N ASP A 138 -19.71 33.95 -1.04
CA ASP A 138 -19.38 35.01 -2.00
C ASP A 138 -18.48 34.50 -3.15
N PHE A 139 -18.56 33.22 -3.48
CA PHE A 139 -17.82 32.67 -4.62
C PHE A 139 -18.30 33.25 -5.94
N ILE A 140 -17.36 33.37 -6.88
CA ILE A 140 -17.62 33.86 -8.23
C ILE A 140 -17.24 32.74 -9.19
N LEU A 141 -18.23 32.23 -9.92
CA LEU A 141 -18.00 31.31 -11.03
C LEU A 141 -17.31 32.08 -12.17
N PRO A 142 -16.23 31.56 -12.77
CA PRO A 142 -15.52 32.25 -13.82
C PRO A 142 -16.39 32.45 -15.05
N THR A 143 -16.07 33.51 -15.80
CA THR A 143 -16.43 33.57 -17.21
C THR A 143 -15.53 32.60 -17.96
N PHE A 144 -16.13 31.70 -18.75
CA PHE A 144 -15.37 30.80 -19.60
C PHE A 144 -14.99 31.54 -20.88
N GLN A 145 -13.71 31.73 -21.10
CA GLN A 145 -13.17 32.25 -22.36
C GLN A 145 -12.64 31.06 -23.15
N VAL A 146 -13.25 30.77 -24.30
CA VAL A 146 -12.82 29.69 -25.19
C VAL A 146 -12.16 30.28 -26.41
N LEU A 147 -10.98 29.78 -26.75
CA LEU A 147 -10.13 30.28 -27.82
C LEU A 147 -9.90 29.17 -28.85
N LEU A 148 -10.03 29.51 -30.13
CA LEU A 148 -9.67 28.64 -31.26
C LEU A 148 -8.34 29.06 -31.83
N TYR A 149 -7.44 28.11 -32.01
CA TYR A 149 -6.15 28.34 -32.66
C TYR A 149 -6.00 27.50 -33.92
N LYS A 150 -5.20 28.02 -34.86
CA LYS A 150 -4.67 27.32 -36.03
C LYS A 150 -3.20 27.64 -36.15
N ASN A 151 -2.32 26.64 -36.12
CA ASN A 151 -0.87 26.83 -36.16
C ASN A 151 -0.40 27.90 -35.15
N GLU A 152 -0.89 27.82 -33.91
CA GLU A 152 -0.62 28.77 -32.81
C GLU A 152 -1.17 30.20 -32.99
N GLN A 153 -1.84 30.51 -34.09
CA GLN A 153 -2.49 31.80 -34.31
C GLN A 153 -3.94 31.76 -33.84
N LEU A 154 -4.39 32.81 -33.15
CA LEU A 154 -5.76 32.94 -32.67
C LEU A 154 -6.71 33.17 -33.85
N VAL A 155 -7.69 32.28 -34.01
CA VAL A 155 -8.65 32.28 -35.12
C VAL A 155 -9.97 32.90 -34.71
N ASP A 156 -10.46 32.52 -33.52
CA ASP A 156 -11.72 33.03 -32.95
C ASP A 156 -11.69 32.91 -31.42
N LEU A 157 -12.54 33.69 -30.75
CA LEU A 157 -12.72 33.64 -29.31
C LEU A 157 -14.17 33.90 -28.94
N ALA A 158 -14.64 33.21 -27.90
CA ALA A 158 -15.98 33.41 -27.35
C ALA A 158 -15.95 33.42 -25.83
N TYR A 159 -16.90 34.16 -25.25
CA TYR A 159 -17.11 34.22 -23.81
C TYR A 159 -18.46 33.60 -23.45
N LEU A 160 -18.46 32.76 -22.44
CA LEU A 160 -19.67 32.24 -21.82
C LEU A 160 -19.76 32.78 -20.39
N LYS A 161 -20.71 33.70 -20.18
CA LYS A 161 -20.94 34.33 -18.88
C LYS A 161 -21.41 33.30 -17.84
N PRO A 162 -21.00 33.45 -16.57
CA PRO A 162 -21.46 32.58 -15.50
C PRO A 162 -22.98 32.68 -15.31
N LYS A 163 -23.60 31.57 -14.90
CA LYS A 163 -24.99 31.53 -14.41
C LYS A 163 -24.99 31.55 -12.88
N GLU A 164 -26.09 32.00 -12.31
CA GLU A 164 -26.28 32.00 -10.85
C GLU A 164 -26.42 30.57 -10.33
N ILE A 165 -25.71 30.25 -9.25
CA ILE A 165 -25.79 29.00 -8.50
C ILE A 165 -26.13 29.36 -7.06
N ARG A 166 -27.12 28.71 -6.47
CA ARG A 166 -27.43 28.89 -5.05
C ARG A 166 -26.40 28.19 -4.18
N PHE A 167 -25.83 28.92 -3.24
CA PHE A 167 -24.91 28.38 -2.24
C PHE A 167 -25.66 28.04 -0.95
N SER A 168 -25.30 26.94 -0.31
CA SER A 168 -25.86 26.56 0.99
C SER A 168 -24.79 25.98 1.92
N LYS A 169 -24.89 26.28 3.21
CA LYS A 169 -24.02 25.68 4.24
C LYS A 169 -24.81 24.57 4.93
N LEU A 170 -24.20 23.40 5.06
CA LEU A 170 -24.78 22.32 5.88
C LEU A 170 -24.81 22.75 7.36
N ALA A 171 -25.84 22.34 8.09
CA ALA A 171 -25.99 22.68 9.50
C ALA A 171 -24.84 22.09 10.32
N LYS A 172 -24.12 22.93 11.09
CA LYS A 172 -22.93 22.55 11.87
C LYS A 172 -23.22 21.77 13.18
N GLY A 173 -24.42 21.21 13.32
CA GLY A 173 -24.91 20.66 14.60
C GLY A 173 -24.41 19.26 14.94
N ASP A 174 -23.94 18.51 13.95
CA ASP A 174 -23.53 17.11 14.13
C ASP A 174 -22.01 16.99 14.28
N ASN A 175 -21.55 16.61 15.48
CA ASN A 175 -20.13 16.37 15.74
C ASN A 175 -19.59 15.12 15.02
N SER A 176 -20.47 14.24 14.51
CA SER A 176 -20.09 13.05 13.75
C SER A 176 -19.92 13.30 12.26
N PHE A 177 -20.19 14.52 11.78
CA PHE A 177 -20.02 14.86 10.37
C PHE A 177 -18.54 14.83 9.96
N SER A 178 -18.23 14.00 8.96
CA SER A 178 -16.86 13.77 8.49
C SER A 178 -16.34 14.81 7.49
N ASN A 179 -17.09 15.90 7.28
CA ASN A 179 -16.89 16.89 6.20
C ASN A 179 -17.07 16.35 4.78
N ILE A 180 -17.58 15.13 4.63
CA ILE A 180 -17.83 14.53 3.32
C ILE A 180 -19.22 14.83 2.79
N ILE A 181 -19.24 15.28 1.55
CA ILE A 181 -20.39 15.47 0.68
C ILE A 181 -20.15 14.56 -0.52
N ALA A 182 -20.97 13.53 -0.68
CA ALA A 182 -20.79 12.54 -1.74
C ALA A 182 -22.14 12.09 -2.29
N LYS A 183 -22.14 11.58 -3.52
CA LYS A 183 -23.31 10.88 -4.06
C LYS A 183 -23.43 9.49 -3.42
N ASP A 184 -22.31 8.77 -3.39
CA ASP A 184 -22.16 7.44 -2.81
C ASP A 184 -20.81 7.35 -2.08
N LEU A 185 -20.77 6.65 -0.96
CA LEU A 185 -19.56 6.36 -0.19
C LEU A 185 -19.63 4.93 0.33
N ILE A 186 -18.54 4.18 0.13
CA ILE A 186 -18.41 2.76 0.42
C ILE A 186 -17.12 2.55 1.21
N ILE A 187 -17.21 1.76 2.28
CA ILE A 187 -16.04 1.25 2.99
C ILE A 187 -15.74 -0.13 2.41
N ASN A 188 -14.66 -0.25 1.64
CA ASN A 188 -14.27 -1.50 1.00
C ASN A 188 -13.75 -2.50 2.03
N THR A 189 -12.83 -2.03 2.87
CA THR A 189 -12.25 -2.80 3.95
C THR A 189 -11.78 -1.87 5.07
N TYR A 190 -11.55 -2.44 6.24
CA TYR A 190 -10.92 -1.77 7.35
C TYR A 190 -10.08 -2.77 8.12
N LYS A 191 -8.96 -2.33 8.67
CA LYS A 191 -8.11 -3.15 9.53
C LYS A 191 -7.77 -2.39 10.79
N THR A 192 -7.92 -3.04 11.94
CA THR A 192 -7.61 -2.47 13.24
C THR A 192 -6.51 -3.28 13.91
N LYS A 193 -5.41 -2.61 14.25
CA LYS A 193 -4.28 -3.18 14.99
C LYS A 193 -4.07 -2.43 16.29
N GLN A 194 -3.44 -3.09 17.24
CA GLN A 194 -3.00 -2.42 18.46
C GLN A 194 -1.80 -1.53 18.12
N TYR A 195 -1.90 -0.22 18.40
CA TYR A 195 -0.82 0.73 18.19
C TYR A 195 0.10 0.78 19.43
N ASN A 196 -0.51 0.84 20.61
CA ASN A 196 0.17 0.76 21.90
C ASN A 196 -0.77 0.19 22.98
N ASN A 197 -0.38 0.24 24.24
CA ASN A 197 -1.18 -0.31 25.35
C ASN A 197 -2.51 0.43 25.60
N LYS A 198 -2.74 1.58 24.97
CA LYS A 198 -3.91 2.46 25.19
C LYS A 198 -4.67 2.78 23.91
N GLU A 199 -4.10 2.53 22.74
CA GLU A 199 -4.59 3.01 21.45
C GLU A 199 -4.55 1.92 20.38
N LEU A 200 -5.51 2.03 19.47
CA LEU A 200 -5.69 1.22 18.28
C LEU A 200 -5.39 2.08 17.06
N LEU A 201 -4.70 1.51 16.08
CA LEU A 201 -4.56 2.09 14.75
C LEU A 201 -5.55 1.39 13.82
N THR A 202 -6.44 2.16 13.21
CA THR A 202 -7.39 1.67 12.22
C THR A 202 -7.08 2.30 10.88
N ILE A 203 -6.97 1.46 9.85
CA ILE A 203 -6.84 1.88 8.46
C ILE A 203 -8.16 1.58 7.77
N LEU A 204 -8.71 2.57 7.08
CA LEU A 204 -9.94 2.53 6.31
C LEU A 204 -9.60 2.63 4.82
N ASP A 205 -10.19 1.74 4.03
CA ASP A 205 -10.17 1.80 2.57
C ASP A 205 -11.55 2.28 2.10
N ILE A 206 -11.60 3.48 1.52
CA ILE A 206 -12.83 4.21 1.25
C ILE A 206 -12.89 4.60 -0.22
N ASP A 207 -13.96 4.17 -0.89
CA ASP A 207 -14.35 4.64 -2.22
C ASP A 207 -15.53 5.58 -2.12
N ALA A 208 -15.53 6.65 -2.92
CA ALA A 208 -16.69 7.52 -3.05
C ALA A 208 -16.85 8.08 -4.46
N THR A 209 -18.08 8.49 -4.79
CA THR A 209 -18.39 9.15 -6.07
C THR A 209 -19.02 10.51 -5.88
N TYR A 210 -18.71 11.44 -6.79
CA TYR A 210 -19.05 12.86 -6.70
C TYR A 210 -18.76 13.42 -5.30
N SER A 211 -17.60 13.04 -4.76
CA SER A 211 -17.20 13.31 -3.38
C SER A 211 -16.15 14.41 -3.26
N ASN A 212 -15.89 14.83 -2.03
CA ASN A 212 -14.76 15.66 -1.62
C ASN A 212 -13.91 14.92 -0.56
N LEU A 213 -13.46 13.69 -0.86
CA LEU A 213 -12.73 12.83 0.10
C LEU A 213 -11.47 13.49 0.67
N GLU A 214 -10.87 14.45 -0.03
CA GLU A 214 -9.76 15.24 0.48
C GLU A 214 -10.09 16.03 1.77
N ASP A 215 -11.37 16.25 2.05
CA ASP A 215 -11.83 16.94 3.27
C ASP A 215 -12.15 15.99 4.42
N PHE A 216 -11.97 14.66 4.24
CA PHE A 216 -12.36 13.66 5.24
C PHE A 216 -11.68 13.93 6.59
N TYR A 217 -12.48 14.15 7.64
CA TYR A 217 -11.97 14.45 8.95
C TYR A 217 -12.93 14.04 10.07
N LEU A 218 -12.46 13.27 11.05
CA LEU A 218 -13.25 12.82 12.18
C LEU A 218 -12.97 13.67 13.42
N LYS A 219 -13.90 14.55 13.78
CA LYS A 219 -13.71 15.47 14.91
C LYS A 219 -13.41 14.76 16.24
N GLU A 220 -13.99 13.58 16.46
CA GLU A 220 -13.78 12.77 17.67
C GLU A 220 -12.32 12.32 17.84
N PHE A 221 -11.61 12.04 16.74
CA PHE A 221 -10.24 11.50 16.74
C PHE A 221 -9.19 12.54 16.35
N SER A 222 -9.47 13.82 16.61
CA SER A 222 -8.67 15.00 16.22
C SER A 222 -7.18 14.99 16.56
N LYS A 223 -6.71 14.10 17.44
CA LYS A 223 -5.30 14.06 17.84
C LYS A 223 -4.39 13.39 16.81
N ASP A 224 -4.84 12.31 16.20
CA ASP A 224 -3.98 11.47 15.36
C ASP A 224 -4.81 10.68 14.34
N GLN A 225 -4.90 11.25 13.13
CA GLN A 225 -5.64 10.74 11.97
C GLN A 225 -5.16 11.42 10.69
N GLY A 226 -5.42 10.82 9.54
CA GLY A 226 -5.14 11.47 8.26
C GLY A 226 -5.29 10.58 7.04
N ILE A 227 -5.14 11.21 5.88
CA ILE A 227 -5.12 10.54 4.58
C ILE A 227 -3.71 10.02 4.33
N SER A 228 -3.55 8.70 4.27
CA SER A 228 -2.29 8.03 3.91
C SER A 228 -2.02 8.10 2.40
N SER A 229 -3.06 7.92 1.60
CA SER A 229 -3.02 8.05 0.14
C SER A 229 -4.38 8.49 -0.39
N ILE A 230 -4.36 9.20 -1.51
CA ILE A 230 -5.55 9.64 -2.24
C ILE A 230 -5.34 9.41 -3.74
N GLU A 231 -6.28 8.72 -4.36
CA GLU A 231 -6.42 8.61 -5.81
C GLU A 231 -7.65 9.42 -6.23
N ASP A 232 -7.44 10.44 -7.07
CA ASP A 232 -8.47 11.42 -7.41
C ASP A 232 -8.71 11.46 -8.93
N GLU A 233 -9.68 10.65 -9.38
CA GLU A 233 -10.16 10.60 -10.77
C GLU A 233 -11.64 11.00 -10.80
N TYR A 234 -11.92 12.28 -10.51
CA TYR A 234 -13.30 12.78 -10.39
C TYR A 234 -14.16 12.37 -11.62
N PRO A 235 -15.35 11.78 -11.42
CA PRO A 235 -16.14 11.78 -10.19
C PRO A 235 -15.80 10.70 -9.17
N LYS A 236 -14.81 9.83 -9.40
CA LYS A 236 -14.42 8.78 -8.45
C LYS A 236 -13.24 9.25 -7.61
N GLN A 237 -13.28 8.91 -6.32
CA GLN A 237 -12.16 9.13 -5.43
C GLN A 237 -11.98 7.90 -4.55
N HIS A 238 -10.73 7.56 -4.29
CA HIS A 238 -10.32 6.51 -3.39
C HIS A 238 -9.34 7.07 -2.37
N ILE A 239 -9.51 6.74 -1.09
CA ILE A 239 -8.54 7.09 -0.05
C ILE A 239 -8.20 5.88 0.83
N LEU A 240 -6.95 5.84 1.27
CA LEU A 240 -6.56 5.10 2.47
C LEU A 240 -6.47 6.09 3.62
N TYR A 241 -7.29 5.91 4.65
CA TYR A 241 -7.37 6.79 5.80
C TYR A 241 -6.93 6.08 7.07
N TYR A 242 -6.02 6.67 7.85
CA TYR A 242 -5.65 6.14 9.16
C TYR A 242 -6.29 6.96 10.27
N VAL A 243 -6.62 6.29 11.37
CA VAL A 243 -7.17 6.91 12.58
C VAL A 243 -6.70 6.16 13.82
N VAL A 244 -6.24 6.91 14.82
CA VAL A 244 -5.85 6.37 16.12
C VAL A 244 -6.99 6.56 17.11
N ALA A 245 -7.53 5.44 17.59
CA ALA A 245 -8.67 5.40 18.50
C ALA A 245 -8.25 4.82 19.87
N PRO A 246 -8.81 5.28 21.00
CA PRO A 246 -8.57 4.65 22.29
C PRO A 246 -9.00 3.17 22.32
N ILE A 247 -8.26 2.32 23.02
CA ILE A 247 -8.51 0.86 23.06
C ILE A 247 -9.87 0.45 23.65
N HIS A 248 -10.52 1.35 24.39
CA HIS A 248 -11.86 1.12 24.94
C HIS A 248 -12.99 1.45 23.94
N LYS A 249 -12.68 2.11 22.82
CA LYS A 249 -13.66 2.39 21.77
C LYS A 249 -13.93 1.13 20.97
N LYS A 250 -15.20 0.75 20.89
CA LYS A 250 -15.65 -0.47 20.21
C LYS A 250 -16.07 -0.24 18.76
N GLU A 251 -16.39 0.99 18.41
CA GLU A 251 -16.84 1.37 17.08
C GLU A 251 -16.34 2.78 16.74
N LEU A 252 -16.17 2.99 15.45
CA LEU A 252 -15.94 4.27 14.82
C LEU A 252 -17.17 4.57 13.97
N SER A 253 -17.86 5.66 14.29
CA SER A 253 -19.07 6.08 13.57
C SER A 253 -18.94 7.53 13.12
N PHE A 254 -19.38 7.79 11.89
CA PHE A 254 -19.37 9.12 11.30
C PHE A 254 -20.52 9.27 10.31
N THR A 255 -20.89 10.51 10.02
CA THR A 255 -21.90 10.86 9.03
C THR A 255 -21.27 11.55 7.84
N TYR A 256 -21.77 11.23 6.64
CA TYR A 256 -21.51 12.00 5.43
C TYR A 256 -22.83 12.49 4.85
N PHE A 257 -22.80 13.61 4.12
CA PHE A 257 -23.99 14.13 3.47
C PHE A 257 -24.15 13.48 2.10
N ASN A 258 -25.24 12.72 1.92
CA ASN A 258 -25.56 12.08 0.66
C ASN A 258 -26.34 13.06 -0.24
N THR A 259 -25.78 13.44 -1.38
CA THR A 259 -26.38 14.41 -2.30
C THR A 259 -27.56 13.85 -3.10
N THR A 260 -27.65 12.52 -3.27
CA THR A 260 -28.80 11.85 -3.91
C THR A 260 -30.01 11.83 -2.99
N LEU A 261 -29.79 11.46 -1.72
CA LEU A 261 -30.85 11.31 -0.71
C LEU A 261 -31.14 12.62 0.03
N ASN A 262 -30.30 13.64 -0.16
CA ASN A 262 -30.38 14.95 0.49
C ASN A 262 -30.45 14.85 2.03
N ARG A 263 -29.64 13.96 2.62
CA ARG A 263 -29.61 13.71 4.07
C ARG A 263 -28.24 13.22 4.52
N PHE A 264 -27.99 13.30 5.82
CA PHE A 264 -26.83 12.66 6.43
C PHE A 264 -27.05 11.14 6.54
N ASN A 265 -26.09 10.37 6.05
CA ASN A 265 -26.03 8.92 6.18
C ASN A 265 -24.92 8.56 7.17
N THR A 266 -25.22 7.66 8.11
CA THR A 266 -24.26 7.17 9.11
C THR A 266 -23.54 5.94 8.61
N VAL A 267 -22.22 5.93 8.78
CA VAL A 267 -21.34 4.77 8.61
C VAL A 267 -20.84 4.36 10.00
N SER A 268 -20.90 3.07 10.33
CA SER A 268 -20.35 2.54 11.58
C SER A 268 -19.48 1.32 11.31
N ILE A 269 -18.28 1.33 11.90
CA ILE A 269 -17.23 0.33 11.70
C ILE A 269 -16.80 -0.20 13.08
N PRO A 270 -16.81 -1.52 13.32
CA PRO A 270 -16.37 -2.07 14.59
C PRO A 270 -14.83 -2.02 14.69
N LEU A 271 -14.32 -1.48 15.81
CA LEU A 271 -12.90 -1.43 16.13
C LEU A 271 -12.48 -2.71 16.87
N LYS A 272 -12.51 -3.83 16.16
CA LYS A 272 -12.08 -5.13 16.70
C LYS A 272 -10.66 -5.42 16.27
N LEU A 273 -9.82 -5.79 17.22
CA LEU A 273 -8.51 -6.35 16.93
C LEU A 273 -8.71 -7.63 16.12
N GLU A 274 -8.14 -7.67 14.93
CA GLU A 274 -8.03 -8.92 14.19
C GLU A 274 -6.98 -9.79 14.89
N ASP A 275 -7.36 -11.00 15.27
CA ASP A 275 -6.40 -12.04 15.63
C ASP A 275 -5.66 -12.41 14.35
N GLU A 276 -4.61 -11.66 14.01
CA GLU A 276 -3.57 -12.19 13.16
C GLU A 276 -3.04 -13.40 13.94
N LEU A 277 -3.43 -14.60 13.52
CA LEU A 277 -2.66 -15.80 13.78
C LEU A 277 -1.34 -15.59 13.06
N VAL A 278 -0.49 -14.76 13.66
CA VAL A 278 0.93 -14.69 13.37
C VAL A 278 1.39 -16.08 13.75
N SER A 279 1.43 -16.95 12.75
CA SER A 279 2.29 -18.12 12.83
C SER A 279 3.69 -17.51 12.89
N THR A 280 4.14 -17.18 14.09
CA THR A 280 5.52 -16.82 14.42
C THR A 280 6.44 -18.05 14.24
N GLN A 281 6.04 -18.97 13.37
CA GLN A 281 6.55 -20.31 13.14
C GLN A 281 6.45 -20.65 11.66
N THR A 282 6.73 -19.69 10.78
CA THR A 282 7.16 -20.01 9.42
C THR A 282 8.54 -20.70 9.50
N ASP A 283 8.59 -21.94 9.01
CA ASP A 283 9.78 -22.82 8.94
C ASP A 283 10.54 -23.09 10.25
N LEU A 284 9.84 -23.63 11.26
CA LEU A 284 10.44 -24.19 12.48
C LEU A 284 11.38 -25.40 12.27
N ASN A 285 11.48 -25.93 11.05
CA ASN A 285 12.40 -27.02 10.75
C ASN A 285 13.81 -26.45 10.57
N PRO A 286 14.74 -26.65 11.53
CA PRO A 286 16.10 -26.14 11.43
C PRO A 286 16.84 -26.68 10.19
N ASN A 287 16.40 -27.81 9.66
CA ASN A 287 17.02 -28.48 8.50
C ASN A 287 16.40 -28.05 7.15
N ASN A 288 15.38 -27.17 7.14
CA ASN A 288 14.70 -26.67 5.93
C ASN A 288 14.95 -25.17 5.66
N SER A 289 15.96 -24.56 6.29
CA SER A 289 16.24 -23.15 6.03
C SER A 289 16.92 -22.93 4.67
N ASN A 290 16.65 -21.78 4.04
CA ASN A 290 17.36 -21.34 2.84
C ASN A 290 18.88 -21.32 3.07
N PHE A 291 19.32 -21.03 4.29
CA PHE A 291 20.73 -21.02 4.66
C PHE A 291 21.40 -22.40 4.60
N GLU A 292 20.73 -23.45 5.09
CA GLU A 292 21.22 -24.83 4.98
C GLU A 292 21.26 -25.28 3.51
N LEU A 293 20.31 -24.83 2.69
CA LEU A 293 20.35 -25.04 1.23
C LEU A 293 21.58 -24.37 0.60
N TYR A 294 21.88 -23.11 0.95
CA TYR A 294 23.07 -22.42 0.45
C TYR A 294 24.38 -23.11 0.86
N LYS A 295 24.50 -23.62 2.10
CA LYS A 295 25.67 -24.40 2.53
C LYS A 295 25.85 -25.66 1.69
N LYS A 296 24.76 -26.40 1.39
CA LYS A 296 24.78 -27.59 0.53
C LYS A 296 25.25 -27.27 -0.89
N ILE A 297 24.71 -26.19 -1.48
CA ILE A 297 25.12 -25.74 -2.82
C ILE A 297 26.58 -25.29 -2.82
N ALA A 298 27.00 -24.51 -1.84
CA ALA A 298 28.39 -24.05 -1.72
C ALA A 298 29.38 -25.22 -1.62
N LEU A 299 29.06 -26.25 -0.83
CA LEU A 299 29.86 -27.46 -0.72
C LEU A 299 30.02 -28.18 -2.07
N LEU A 300 28.92 -28.31 -2.84
CA LEU A 300 28.95 -28.91 -4.18
C LEU A 300 29.77 -28.09 -5.18
N VAL A 301 29.65 -26.75 -5.15
CA VAL A 301 30.43 -25.85 -6.01
C VAL A 301 31.92 -25.97 -5.70
N VAL A 302 32.31 -26.00 -4.43
CA VAL A 302 33.72 -26.18 -4.02
C VAL A 302 34.23 -27.55 -4.46
N LEU A 303 33.44 -28.61 -4.28
CA LEU A 303 33.79 -29.96 -4.73
C LEU A 303 34.03 -29.99 -6.26
N LEU A 304 33.14 -29.37 -7.03
CA LEU A 304 33.25 -29.28 -8.49
C LEU A 304 34.48 -28.47 -8.92
N LEU A 305 34.77 -27.35 -8.25
CA LEU A 305 35.95 -26.53 -8.51
C LEU A 305 37.25 -27.32 -8.29
N PHE A 306 37.35 -28.09 -7.20
CA PHE A 306 38.52 -28.94 -6.95
C PHE A 306 38.64 -30.10 -7.93
N LEU A 307 37.52 -30.63 -8.44
CA LEU A 307 37.50 -31.65 -9.48
C LEU A 307 38.02 -31.10 -10.82
N ILE A 308 37.60 -29.88 -11.21
CA ILE A 308 38.14 -29.18 -12.40
C ILE A 308 39.64 -28.92 -12.24
N LEU A 309 40.07 -28.43 -11.06
CA LEU A 309 41.50 -28.19 -10.77
C LEU A 309 42.34 -29.48 -10.84
N PHE A 310 41.78 -30.60 -10.40
CA PHE A 310 42.43 -31.91 -10.54
C PHE A 310 42.62 -32.28 -12.01
N ILE A 311 41.59 -32.14 -12.84
CA ILE A 311 41.66 -32.46 -14.29
C ILE A 311 42.68 -31.55 -14.99
N TRP A 312 42.67 -30.25 -14.67
CA TRP A 312 43.54 -29.27 -15.35
C TRP A 312 45.00 -29.37 -14.92
N LYS A 313 45.29 -29.37 -13.61
CA LYS A 313 46.67 -29.38 -13.10
C LYS A 313 47.26 -30.79 -12.93
N ARG A 314 46.43 -31.83 -12.99
CA ARG A 314 46.82 -33.26 -12.84
C ARG A 314 47.68 -33.56 -11.61
N ARG A 315 47.52 -32.82 -10.52
CA ARG A 315 48.25 -33.04 -9.26
C ARG A 315 47.40 -33.86 -8.29
N TYR A 316 47.97 -34.93 -7.75
CA TYR A 316 47.30 -35.83 -6.79
C TYR A 316 46.83 -35.15 -5.49
N ILE A 317 47.41 -34.01 -5.11
CA ILE A 317 46.96 -33.24 -3.93
C ILE A 317 45.49 -32.81 -4.05
N TYR A 318 45.01 -32.47 -5.25
CA TYR A 318 43.62 -32.08 -5.46
C TYR A 318 42.67 -33.28 -5.35
N LEU A 319 43.12 -34.48 -5.72
CA LEU A 319 42.36 -35.72 -5.57
C LEU A 319 42.10 -36.06 -4.09
N ILE A 320 43.10 -35.87 -3.23
CA ILE A 320 42.96 -36.08 -1.77
C ILE A 320 41.91 -35.11 -1.19
N VAL A 321 41.92 -33.84 -1.61
CA VAL A 321 40.93 -32.84 -1.17
C VAL A 321 39.53 -33.20 -1.65
N VAL A 322 39.38 -33.63 -2.90
CA VAL A 322 38.08 -34.10 -3.44
C VAL A 322 37.55 -35.31 -2.66
N LEU A 323 38.41 -36.25 -2.28
CA LEU A 323 38.01 -37.42 -1.50
C LEU A 323 37.44 -37.02 -0.12
N ILE A 324 38.13 -36.10 0.57
CA ILE A 324 37.68 -35.57 1.87
C ILE A 324 36.35 -34.83 1.72
N LEU A 325 36.23 -33.93 0.73
CA LEU A 325 35.00 -33.18 0.49
C LEU A 325 33.83 -34.11 0.13
N THR A 326 34.08 -35.18 -0.62
CA THR A 326 33.06 -36.18 -0.93
C THR A 326 32.54 -36.86 0.33
N ILE A 327 33.40 -37.26 1.26
CA ILE A 327 33.00 -37.86 2.54
C ILE A 327 32.16 -36.88 3.36
N VAL A 328 32.61 -35.62 3.47
CA VAL A 328 31.87 -34.56 4.18
C VAL A 328 30.49 -34.33 3.53
N SER A 329 30.43 -34.31 2.20
CA SER A 329 29.20 -34.14 1.42
C SER A 329 28.22 -35.27 1.69
N ILE A 330 28.67 -36.52 1.72
CA ILE A 330 27.80 -37.68 2.03
C ILE A 330 27.18 -37.54 3.42
N ILE A 331 27.96 -37.15 4.43
CA ILE A 331 27.46 -36.97 5.80
C ILE A 331 26.41 -35.86 5.85
N TYR A 332 26.64 -34.75 5.16
CA TYR A 332 25.80 -33.55 5.24
C TYR A 332 24.52 -33.61 4.37
N LEU A 333 24.51 -34.43 3.31
CA LEU A 333 23.35 -34.69 2.46
C LEU A 333 22.48 -35.86 2.95
N MET A 334 22.90 -36.58 3.98
CA MET A 334 22.16 -37.71 4.52
C MET A 334 20.80 -37.25 5.08
N PRO A 335 19.68 -37.94 4.76
CA PRO A 335 18.36 -37.57 5.27
C PRO A 335 18.25 -37.78 6.78
N ASN A 336 17.34 -37.04 7.42
CA ASN A 336 17.08 -37.14 8.85
C ASN A 336 16.62 -38.56 9.24
N LYS A 337 17.03 -38.99 10.44
CA LYS A 337 16.64 -40.30 10.98
C LYS A 337 15.15 -40.33 11.27
N ASN A 338 14.51 -41.46 11.00
CA ASN A 338 13.11 -41.67 11.34
C ASN A 338 13.00 -42.66 12.51
N LEU A 339 12.18 -42.33 13.51
CA LEU A 339 11.92 -43.19 14.68
C LEU A 339 10.41 -43.44 14.84
N ILE A 340 10.05 -44.50 15.55
CA ILE A 340 8.65 -44.81 15.88
C ILE A 340 8.36 -44.32 17.30
N VAL A 341 7.40 -43.40 17.43
CA VAL A 341 6.88 -42.92 18.71
C VAL A 341 5.74 -43.84 19.15
N LYS A 342 5.73 -44.25 20.42
CA LYS A 342 4.70 -45.14 21.00
C LYS A 342 3.38 -44.39 21.20
N LYS A 343 2.27 -45.14 21.17
CA LYS A 343 0.95 -44.66 21.59
C LYS A 343 0.97 -44.13 23.03
N GLY A 344 0.28 -43.03 23.29
CA GLY A 344 0.21 -42.34 24.59
C GLY A 344 1.38 -41.39 24.86
N SER A 345 2.29 -41.20 23.89
CA SER A 345 3.42 -40.28 24.05
C SER A 345 2.94 -38.82 23.96
N LEU A 346 3.45 -37.99 24.86
CA LEU A 346 3.10 -36.57 24.97
C LEU A 346 4.11 -35.70 24.23
N VAL A 347 3.62 -34.68 23.54
CA VAL A 347 4.43 -33.70 22.81
C VAL A 347 4.40 -32.36 23.53
N TYR A 348 5.59 -31.87 23.85
CA TYR A 348 5.85 -30.65 24.61
C TYR A 348 6.33 -29.51 23.71
N ILE A 349 5.93 -28.28 24.01
CA ILE A 349 6.40 -27.07 23.31
C ILE A 349 7.91 -26.85 23.55
N LEU A 350 8.37 -27.10 24.78
CA LEU A 350 9.76 -26.94 25.22
C LEU A 350 10.32 -28.25 25.79
N PRO A 351 11.65 -28.49 25.73
CA PRO A 351 12.29 -29.71 26.24
C PRO A 351 12.42 -29.68 27.77
N THR A 352 11.31 -29.56 28.48
CA THR A 352 11.26 -29.52 29.95
C THR A 352 10.00 -30.20 30.49
N ASN A 353 10.09 -30.78 31.68
CA ASN A 353 8.97 -31.50 32.32
C ASN A 353 7.79 -30.58 32.69
N LYS A 354 8.00 -29.27 32.80
CA LYS A 354 6.96 -28.27 33.12
C LYS A 354 6.39 -27.60 31.87
N SER A 355 6.79 -28.02 30.68
CA SER A 355 6.26 -27.46 29.43
C SER A 355 4.81 -27.84 29.24
N THR A 356 4.04 -26.94 28.62
CA THR A 356 2.71 -27.23 28.11
C THR A 356 2.76 -28.39 27.12
N ILE A 357 1.84 -29.34 27.29
CA ILE A 357 1.57 -30.43 26.36
C ILE A 357 0.52 -29.93 25.37
N PHE A 358 0.78 -30.08 24.08
CA PHE A 358 -0.12 -29.61 23.04
C PHE A 358 -0.57 -30.73 22.08
N TYR A 359 0.01 -31.92 22.18
CA TYR A 359 -0.38 -33.07 21.38
C TYR A 359 -0.09 -34.40 22.10
N GLU A 360 -0.92 -35.42 21.83
CA GLU A 360 -0.76 -36.79 22.31
C GLU A 360 -0.93 -37.79 21.16
N PHE A 361 0.01 -38.74 21.05
CA PHE A 361 -0.03 -39.77 20.01
C PHE A 361 -1.09 -40.83 20.28
N LYS A 362 -2.17 -40.84 19.49
CA LYS A 362 -3.25 -41.85 19.61
C LYS A 362 -2.83 -43.26 19.15
N ASN A 363 -1.82 -43.37 18.29
CA ASN A 363 -1.30 -44.61 17.72
C ASN A 363 0.23 -44.52 17.56
N ASN A 364 0.89 -45.67 17.41
CA ASN A 364 2.31 -45.69 17.05
C ASN A 364 2.50 -45.00 15.69
N ARG A 365 3.38 -44.00 15.62
CA ARG A 365 3.60 -43.21 14.41
C ARG A 365 5.08 -43.06 14.13
N LYS A 366 5.46 -43.17 12.85
CA LYS A 366 6.81 -42.86 12.37
C LYS A 366 6.95 -41.34 12.30
N VAL A 367 8.00 -40.82 12.92
CA VAL A 367 8.29 -39.38 13.00
C VAL A 367 9.73 -39.13 12.56
N GLU A 368 9.96 -37.95 12.01
CA GLU A 368 11.28 -37.49 11.61
C GLU A 368 11.98 -36.84 12.81
N VAL A 369 13.22 -37.24 13.08
CA VAL A 369 14.02 -36.67 14.17
C VAL A 369 14.79 -35.46 13.65
N LEU A 370 14.55 -34.30 14.27
CA LEU A 370 15.20 -33.05 13.90
C LEU A 370 16.46 -32.81 14.73
N THR A 371 16.38 -32.98 16.05
CA THR A 371 17.51 -32.79 16.97
C THR A 371 17.25 -33.48 18.31
N GLN A 372 18.28 -33.64 19.13
CA GLN A 372 18.20 -34.20 20.48
C GLN A 372 18.83 -33.21 21.46
N LYS A 373 18.12 -32.92 22.55
CA LYS A 373 18.61 -32.06 23.63
C LYS A 373 18.25 -32.72 24.97
N ASN A 374 19.26 -33.15 25.71
CA ASN A 374 19.10 -33.91 26.94
C ASN A 374 18.21 -35.15 26.71
N GLU A 375 17.21 -35.38 27.58
CA GLU A 375 16.26 -36.50 27.51
C GLU A 375 15.09 -36.27 26.52
N TYR A 376 15.15 -35.21 25.70
CA TYR A 376 14.10 -34.84 24.77
C TYR A 376 14.60 -34.87 23.33
N ILE A 377 13.79 -35.47 22.47
CA ILE A 377 14.00 -35.53 21.02
C ILE A 377 12.98 -34.62 20.36
N LYS A 378 13.48 -33.66 19.56
CA LYS A 378 12.64 -32.82 18.72
C LYS A 378 12.24 -33.61 17.49
N ILE A 379 10.93 -33.77 17.31
CA ILE A 379 10.35 -34.56 16.23
C ILE A 379 9.48 -33.70 15.32
N MET A 380 9.31 -34.18 14.09
CA MET A 380 8.39 -33.64 13.11
C MET A 380 7.51 -34.76 12.56
N PHE A 381 6.22 -34.50 12.46
CA PHE A 381 5.26 -35.42 11.85
C PHE A 381 4.10 -34.66 11.22
N THR A 382 3.47 -35.29 10.23
CA THR A 382 2.27 -34.73 9.60
C THR A 382 1.04 -35.26 10.33
N ASP A 383 0.13 -34.37 10.70
CA ASP A 383 -1.13 -34.76 11.33
C ASP A 383 -2.21 -35.12 10.29
N SER A 384 -3.35 -35.64 10.75
CA SER A 384 -4.47 -36.09 9.90
C SER A 384 -5.01 -35.00 8.96
N ASN A 385 -4.85 -33.71 9.33
CA ASN A 385 -5.25 -32.55 8.52
C ASN A 385 -4.11 -32.04 7.60
N LEU A 386 -3.10 -32.87 7.29
CA LEU A 386 -1.95 -32.55 6.43
C LEU A 386 -1.03 -31.42 6.92
N ASN A 387 -1.20 -30.94 8.15
CA ASN A 387 -0.32 -29.94 8.75
C ASN A 387 0.94 -30.59 9.34
N LYS A 388 2.11 -29.99 9.11
CA LYS A 388 3.38 -30.39 9.74
C LYS A 388 3.40 -29.88 11.18
N ILE A 389 3.55 -30.80 12.13
CA ILE A 389 3.65 -30.50 13.55
C ILE A 389 5.09 -30.77 14.02
N ILE A 390 5.64 -29.86 14.81
CA ILE A 390 6.96 -29.95 15.41
C ILE A 390 6.85 -29.81 16.92
N GLY A 391 7.52 -30.68 17.67
CA GLY A 391 7.56 -30.60 19.13
C GLY A 391 8.57 -31.55 19.76
N TRP A 392 8.66 -31.53 21.08
CA TRP A 392 9.59 -32.34 21.85
C TRP A 392 8.90 -33.56 22.46
N VAL A 393 9.54 -34.72 22.38
CA VAL A 393 9.06 -35.97 22.99
C VAL A 393 10.19 -36.56 23.83
N LYS A 394 9.85 -37.18 24.96
CA LYS A 394 10.84 -37.84 25.82
C LYS A 394 11.47 -39.04 25.12
N GLU A 395 12.76 -39.26 25.32
CA GLU A 395 13.52 -40.33 24.66
C GLU A 395 13.01 -41.75 25.00
N ASP A 396 12.44 -41.95 26.19
CA ASP A 396 11.83 -43.21 26.65
C ASP A 396 10.56 -43.60 25.86
N SER A 397 9.94 -42.62 25.21
CA SER A 397 8.67 -42.72 24.51
C SER A 397 8.82 -43.29 23.09
N PHE A 398 10.05 -43.54 22.65
CA PHE A 398 10.36 -44.17 21.37
C PHE A 398 10.43 -45.70 21.49
N GLY A 399 9.94 -46.40 20.47
CA GLY A 399 10.09 -47.84 20.32
C GLY A 399 11.42 -48.19 19.66
N LYS A 400 11.99 -49.36 19.97
CA LYS A 400 13.04 -49.93 19.12
C LYS A 400 12.40 -50.33 17.78
N ASN A 401 13.09 -50.02 16.69
CA ASN A 401 12.72 -50.48 15.34
C ASN A 401 12.60 -52.00 15.28
#